data_AF-A0A7C7C1Q5-F1
#
_entry.id   AF-A0A7C7C1Q5-F1
#
_cell.length_a   1.000
_cell.length_b   1.000
_cell.length_c   1.000
_cell.angle_alpha   90.00
_cell.angle_beta   90.00
_cell.angle_gamma   90.00
#
_symmetry.space_group_name_H-M   'P 1'
#
loop_
_entity.id
_entity.type
_entity.pdbx_description
1 polymer ?
#
loop_
_entity_poly.entity_id
_entity_poly.type
_entity_poly.pdbx_seq_one_letter_code
_entity_poly.pdbx_strand_id
1 'polypeptide(L)'
;SGPGGSSKSMCVLGIALSLVSGKTYLGFIPEGQKEVIYLSGEDDKSEIHRRAERMFPELFPSQDNSPFDKKAALAALNRFHVPDLTGQNLRLSEKSDDLSETYVFQSLVIALEPFENLDMIIFDTGSRFRGGTENSAEDAAFFISLCEQVVSEKEATVLVITHSNKLGGSNQQSVRGSSAIVDNARFVMTMKPNNDDQTLIEFNVAKNNYGLTGNQGYFRRKDDGTLELTDQNDAQKTKALAKLGIHEQSIIDHIRSLHSAGAPISIRDFARNYSGTKASYDLSENALREGLLALVDMGRLTKQKSGRTEILVPVVQVKK
;
A
#
# COMPACT_ATOMS: atom_id res chain seq x y z
N SER A 1 0.49 10.73 0.19
CA SER A 1 -0.69 11.27 0.90
C SER A 1 -1.83 10.25 0.89
N GLY A 2 -2.76 10.31 1.86
CA GLY A 2 -3.90 9.41 1.94
C GLY A 2 -4.49 9.33 3.36
N PRO A 3 -5.70 8.78 3.56
CA PRO A 3 -6.30 8.66 4.88
C PRO A 3 -5.48 7.73 5.80
N GLY A 4 -5.72 7.81 7.12
CA GLY A 4 -5.19 6.82 8.05
C GLY A 4 -5.59 5.40 7.64
N GLY A 5 -4.69 4.43 7.81
CA GLY A 5 -4.94 3.04 7.44
C GLY A 5 -4.79 2.69 5.95
N SER A 6 -4.34 3.62 5.10
CA SER A 6 -4.13 3.38 3.66
C SER A 6 -2.78 2.74 3.29
N SER A 7 -2.09 2.13 4.25
CA SER A 7 -0.80 1.43 4.05
C SER A 7 0.36 2.29 3.54
N LYS A 8 0.31 3.62 3.72
CA LYS A 8 1.37 4.56 3.27
C LYS A 8 2.74 4.22 3.84
N SER A 9 2.83 4.11 5.17
CA SER A 9 4.08 3.81 5.87
C SER A 9 4.64 2.45 5.45
N MET A 10 3.78 1.43 5.26
CA MET A 10 4.23 0.13 4.74
C MET A 10 4.75 0.21 3.29
N CYS A 11 4.06 0.95 2.42
CA CYS A 11 4.51 1.14 1.04
C CYS A 11 5.86 1.85 0.99
N VAL A 12 6.00 2.96 1.73
CA VAL A 12 7.22 3.76 1.75
C VAL A 12 8.37 3.01 2.44
N LEU A 13 8.10 2.24 3.50
CA LEU A 13 9.10 1.35 4.10
C LEU A 13 9.60 0.32 3.07
N GLY A 14 8.71 -0.26 2.27
CA GLY A 14 9.10 -1.15 1.18
C GLY A 14 9.94 -0.50 0.10
N ILE A 15 9.60 0.74 -0.28
CA ILE A 15 10.43 1.55 -1.20
C ILE A 15 11.81 1.81 -0.59
N ALA A 16 11.89 2.14 0.70
CA ALA A 16 13.16 2.31 1.40
C ALA A 16 13.99 1.01 1.38
N LEU A 17 13.38 -0.14 1.66
CA LEU A 17 14.05 -1.44 1.62
C LEU A 17 14.48 -1.84 0.20
N SER A 18 13.67 -1.50 -0.81
CA SER A 18 14.00 -1.64 -2.22
C SER A 18 15.25 -0.83 -2.58
N LEU A 19 15.30 0.44 -2.20
CA LEU A 19 16.43 1.35 -2.41
C LEU A 19 17.73 0.83 -1.78
N VAL A 20 17.71 0.42 -0.51
CA VAL A 20 18.92 -0.06 0.19
C VAL A 20 19.38 -1.44 -0.31
N SER A 21 18.46 -2.26 -0.84
CA SER A 21 18.78 -3.59 -1.36
C SER A 21 19.14 -3.59 -2.85
N GLY A 22 18.69 -2.60 -3.61
CA GLY A 22 18.74 -2.58 -5.07
C GLY A 22 17.73 -3.54 -5.72
N LYS A 23 16.71 -3.99 -4.99
CA LYS A 23 15.71 -4.98 -5.45
C LYS A 23 14.41 -4.32 -5.83
N THR A 24 13.70 -4.90 -6.80
CA THR A 24 12.38 -4.42 -7.20
C THR A 24 11.36 -4.59 -6.08
N TYR A 25 10.50 -3.60 -5.87
CA TYR A 25 9.37 -3.67 -4.95
C TYR A 25 8.15 -2.96 -5.55
N LEU A 26 7.00 -3.61 -5.59
CA LEU A 26 5.78 -3.05 -6.19
C LEU A 26 5.97 -2.41 -7.58
N GLY A 27 6.86 -3.00 -8.40
CA GLY A 27 7.17 -2.50 -9.74
C GLY A 27 8.12 -1.30 -9.77
N PHE A 28 8.48 -0.73 -8.60
CA PHE A 28 9.56 0.21 -8.46
C PHE A 28 10.91 -0.51 -8.56
N ILE A 29 11.77 -0.05 -9.47
CA ILE A 29 13.10 -0.62 -9.72
C ILE A 29 14.14 0.46 -9.39
N PRO A 30 14.94 0.29 -8.33
CA PRO A 30 15.95 1.27 -7.95
C PRO A 30 17.18 1.21 -8.87
N GLU A 31 17.79 2.36 -9.10
CA GLU A 31 19.09 2.46 -9.79
C GLU A 31 20.24 2.19 -8.81
N GLY A 32 20.50 0.91 -8.58
CA GLY A 32 21.53 0.46 -7.63
C GLY A 32 21.09 0.52 -6.17
N GLN A 33 22.07 0.42 -5.27
CA GLN A 33 21.86 0.48 -3.82
C GLN A 33 22.04 1.91 -3.33
N LYS A 34 21.17 2.32 -2.42
CA LYS A 34 21.01 3.71 -1.99
C LYS A 34 21.03 3.82 -0.46
N GLU A 35 21.50 4.93 0.08
CA GLU A 35 21.49 5.19 1.52
C GLU A 35 20.23 5.96 1.93
N VAL A 36 19.53 5.45 2.95
CA VAL A 36 18.20 5.92 3.32
C VAL A 36 18.10 6.13 4.83
N ILE A 37 17.59 7.30 5.23
CA ILE A 37 17.19 7.59 6.62
C ILE A 37 15.65 7.62 6.69
N TYR A 38 15.09 6.85 7.62
CA TYR A 38 13.65 6.80 7.90
C TYR A 38 13.34 7.41 9.27
N LEU A 39 12.78 8.61 9.27
CA LEU A 39 12.40 9.36 10.48
C LEU A 39 10.93 9.06 10.81
N SER A 40 10.71 8.06 11.67
CA SER A 40 9.39 7.72 12.18
C SER A 40 9.01 8.60 13.37
N GLY A 41 7.93 9.37 13.22
CA GLY A 41 7.32 10.17 14.29
C GLY A 41 6.06 9.55 14.90
N GLU A 42 5.62 8.39 14.42
CA GLU A 42 4.45 7.67 14.93
C GLU A 42 4.79 6.34 15.59
N ASP A 43 5.66 5.54 14.96
CA ASP A 43 6.07 4.22 15.42
C ASP A 43 7.50 4.23 15.99
N ASP A 44 7.76 3.39 17.00
CA ASP A 44 9.12 3.21 17.53
C ASP A 44 10.02 2.42 16.56
N LYS A 45 11.34 2.47 16.81
CA LYS A 45 12.33 1.78 15.97
C LYS A 45 12.09 0.27 15.85
N SER A 46 11.67 -0.39 16.93
CA SER A 46 11.44 -1.84 16.95
C SER A 46 10.24 -2.22 16.08
N GLU A 47 9.20 -1.39 16.07
CA GLU A 47 8.05 -1.54 15.18
C GLU A 47 8.44 -1.42 13.72
N ILE A 48 9.26 -0.43 13.35
CA ILE A 48 9.77 -0.28 11.98
C ILE A 48 10.58 -1.50 11.56
N HIS A 49 11.48 -1.98 12.41
CA HIS A 49 12.25 -3.20 12.14
C HIS A 49 11.35 -4.43 11.97
N ARG A 50 10.36 -4.62 12.85
CA ARG A 50 9.41 -5.74 12.75
C ARG A 50 8.63 -5.70 11.44
N ARG A 51 8.20 -4.52 10.99
CA ARG A 51 7.52 -4.36 9.69
C ARG A 51 8.46 -4.64 8.53
N ALA A 52 9.71 -4.19 8.61
CA ALA A 52 10.71 -4.45 7.59
C ALA A 52 11.00 -5.95 7.42
N GLU A 53 11.13 -6.69 8.53
CA GLU A 53 11.37 -8.14 8.51
C GLU A 53 10.30 -8.93 7.76
N ARG A 54 9.03 -8.47 7.78
CA ARG A 54 7.95 -9.11 7.02
C ARG A 54 8.16 -9.07 5.51
N MET A 55 8.97 -8.12 5.03
CA MET A 55 9.24 -7.91 3.61
C MET A 55 10.49 -8.68 3.15
N PHE A 56 11.29 -9.21 4.09
CA PHE A 56 12.55 -9.87 3.78
C PHE A 56 12.43 -11.14 2.94
N PRO A 57 11.42 -12.01 3.13
CA PRO A 57 11.26 -13.19 2.27
C PRO A 57 11.11 -12.84 0.78
N GLU A 58 10.47 -11.71 0.48
CA GLU A 58 10.25 -11.23 -0.89
C GLU A 58 11.49 -10.51 -1.46
N LEU A 59 12.12 -9.64 -0.66
CA LEU A 59 13.28 -8.83 -1.10
C LEU A 59 14.60 -9.60 -1.07
N PHE A 60 14.75 -10.56 -0.16
CA PHE A 60 15.96 -11.34 0.06
C PHE A 60 15.63 -12.84 0.07
N PRO A 61 15.13 -13.41 -1.05
CA PRO A 61 14.78 -14.82 -1.09
C PRO A 61 16.02 -15.68 -0.82
N SER A 62 15.89 -16.65 0.08
CA SER A 62 16.98 -17.60 0.35
C SER A 62 17.07 -18.66 -0.74
N GLN A 63 18.26 -19.23 -0.92
CA GLN A 63 18.51 -20.41 -1.77
C GLN A 63 18.43 -21.72 -0.98
N ASP A 64 18.25 -21.65 0.35
CA ASP A 64 18.12 -22.79 1.25
C ASP A 64 16.74 -22.78 1.95
N ASN A 65 16.56 -23.63 2.96
CA ASN A 65 15.30 -23.70 3.74
C ASN A 65 15.14 -22.54 4.76
N SER A 66 16.00 -21.53 4.73
CA SER A 66 15.86 -20.35 5.59
C SER A 66 14.74 -19.42 5.08
N PRO A 67 14.07 -18.67 5.97
CA PRO A 67 12.99 -17.76 5.55
C PRO A 67 13.43 -16.65 4.57
N PHE A 68 14.70 -16.21 4.65
CA PHE A 68 15.32 -15.21 3.78
C PHE A 68 16.85 -15.29 3.87
N ASP A 69 17.55 -14.72 2.88
CA ASP A 69 19.01 -14.57 2.88
C ASP A 69 19.42 -13.50 3.90
N LYS A 70 19.78 -13.96 5.10
CA LYS A 70 20.21 -13.10 6.22
C LYS A 70 21.44 -12.27 5.88
N LYS A 71 22.38 -12.79 5.07
CA LYS A 71 23.60 -12.06 4.71
C LYS A 71 23.28 -10.89 3.79
N ALA A 72 22.44 -11.13 2.78
CA ALA A 72 21.96 -10.08 1.88
C ALA A 72 21.14 -9.01 2.62
N ALA A 73 20.24 -9.44 3.51
CA ALA A 73 19.45 -8.52 4.34
C ALA A 73 20.35 -7.64 5.23
N LEU A 74 21.30 -8.22 5.97
CA LEU A 74 22.24 -7.46 6.81
C LEU A 74 23.10 -6.49 6.01
N ALA A 75 23.56 -6.90 4.82
CA ALA A 75 24.34 -6.02 3.95
C ALA A 75 23.54 -4.80 3.48
N ALA A 76 22.26 -4.99 3.14
CA ALA A 76 21.35 -3.91 2.75
C ALA A 76 21.04 -2.99 3.94
N LEU A 77 20.78 -3.55 5.13
CA LEU A 77 20.44 -2.78 6.34
C LEU A 77 21.57 -1.85 6.82
N ASN A 78 22.83 -2.06 6.42
CA ASN A 78 23.91 -1.11 6.68
C ASN A 78 23.70 0.28 6.02
N ARG A 79 22.76 0.37 5.05
CA ARG A 79 22.35 1.62 4.39
C ARG A 79 20.98 2.11 4.84
N PHE A 80 20.34 1.41 5.78
CA PHE A 80 19.00 1.72 6.27
C PHE A 80 19.07 2.22 7.71
N HIS A 81 18.86 3.51 7.88
CA HIS A 81 19.04 4.19 9.16
C HIS A 81 17.70 4.57 9.76
N VAL A 82 17.38 4.00 10.92
CA VAL A 82 16.16 4.30 11.68
C VAL A 82 16.56 4.77 13.07
N PRO A 83 16.65 6.09 13.32
CA PRO A 83 16.84 6.61 14.66
C PRO A 83 15.59 6.34 15.51
N ASP A 84 15.78 6.11 16.81
CA ASP A 84 14.66 6.01 17.74
C ASP A 84 14.28 7.43 18.19
N LEU A 85 13.10 7.86 17.78
CA LEU A 85 12.56 9.21 17.99
C LEU A 85 11.39 9.20 18.98
N THR A 86 11.13 8.06 19.62
CA THR A 86 9.97 7.86 20.49
C THR A 86 9.96 8.86 21.64
N GLY A 87 8.83 9.56 21.81
CA GLY A 87 8.63 10.53 22.90
C GLY A 87 9.37 11.86 22.74
N GLN A 88 10.09 12.08 21.64
CA GLN A 88 10.79 13.34 21.38
C GLN A 88 9.87 14.38 20.74
N ASN A 89 10.21 15.67 20.90
CA ASN A 89 9.60 16.72 20.08
C ASN A 89 10.31 16.76 18.71
N LEU A 90 9.55 16.52 17.64
CA LEU A 90 10.09 16.37 16.29
C LEU A 90 9.84 17.58 15.39
N ARG A 91 9.20 18.63 15.91
CA ARG A 91 8.81 19.81 15.12
C ARG A 91 10.06 20.54 14.63
N LEU A 92 10.20 20.65 13.31
CA LEU A 92 11.28 21.37 12.63
C LEU A 92 10.99 22.87 12.52
N SER A 93 9.71 23.25 12.57
CA SER A 93 9.27 24.63 12.53
C SER A 93 8.38 24.97 13.73
N GLU A 94 8.34 26.24 14.08
CA GLU A 94 7.41 26.79 15.06
C GLU A 94 6.87 28.16 14.64
N LYS A 95 5.79 28.58 15.30
CA LYS A 95 5.15 29.87 15.09
C LYS A 95 4.84 30.46 16.47
N SER A 96 5.65 31.42 16.88
CA SER A 96 5.37 32.26 18.06
C SER A 96 4.83 33.59 17.57
N ASP A 97 5.72 34.49 17.13
CA ASP A 97 5.37 35.75 16.48
C ASP A 97 5.51 35.63 14.95
N ASP A 98 6.67 35.13 14.50
CA ASP A 98 6.97 34.78 13.12
C ASP A 98 7.24 33.28 12.95
N LEU A 99 7.22 32.81 11.71
CA LEU A 99 7.65 31.45 11.36
C LEU A 99 9.17 31.34 11.49
N SER A 100 9.62 30.32 12.21
CA SER A 100 11.05 30.07 12.44
C SER A 100 11.35 28.58 12.51
N GLU A 101 12.59 28.23 12.21
CA GLU A 101 13.11 26.89 12.45
C GLU A 101 13.32 26.66 13.96
N THR A 102 13.20 25.40 14.39
CA THR A 102 13.47 25.02 15.77
C THR A 102 14.91 24.52 15.94
N TYR A 103 15.36 24.38 17.18
CA TYR A 103 16.61 23.67 17.48
C TYR A 103 16.63 22.23 16.96
N VAL A 104 15.46 21.60 16.77
CA VAL A 104 15.33 20.24 16.25
C VAL A 104 15.74 20.20 14.78
N PHE A 105 15.40 21.24 14.00
CA PHE A 105 15.86 21.36 12.62
C PHE A 105 17.38 21.50 12.53
N GLN A 106 17.97 22.36 13.36
CA GLN A 106 19.42 22.51 13.42
C GLN A 106 20.11 21.20 13.85
N SER A 107 19.53 20.50 14.84
CA SER A 107 20.02 19.19 15.29
C SER A 107 19.93 18.13 14.19
N LEU A 108 18.86 18.16 13.38
CA LEU A 108 18.71 17.29 12.22
C LEU A 108 19.82 17.56 11.20
N VAL A 109 20.05 18.82 10.82
CA VAL A 109 21.12 19.18 9.87
C VAL A 109 22.48 18.67 10.35
N ILE A 110 22.82 18.91 11.62
CA ILE A 110 24.07 18.41 12.24
C ILE A 110 24.11 16.88 12.22
N ALA A 111 23.02 16.20 12.58
CA ALA A 111 22.96 14.74 12.58
C ALA A 111 23.11 14.13 11.18
N LEU A 112 22.78 14.90 10.13
CA LEU A 112 22.94 14.48 8.74
C LEU A 112 24.37 14.70 8.22
N GLU A 113 25.20 15.53 8.87
CA GLU A 113 26.58 15.83 8.43
C GLU A 113 27.43 14.59 8.09
N PRO A 114 27.45 13.52 8.90
CA PRO A 114 28.31 12.35 8.65
C PRO A 114 27.92 11.53 7.40
N PHE A 115 26.73 11.74 6.86
CA PHE A 115 26.27 11.02 5.66
C PHE A 115 26.79 11.74 4.41
N GLU A 116 27.81 11.16 3.79
CA GLU A 116 28.42 11.69 2.56
C GLU A 116 27.60 11.37 1.30
N ASN A 117 26.85 10.26 1.28
CA ASN A 117 26.14 9.76 0.11
C ASN A 117 24.68 9.42 0.43
N LEU A 118 23.99 10.32 1.12
CA LEU A 118 22.59 10.13 1.48
C LEU A 118 21.69 10.33 0.26
N ASP A 119 20.92 9.31 -0.12
CA ASP A 119 20.05 9.40 -1.30
C ASP A 119 18.60 9.77 -0.95
N MET A 120 18.12 9.38 0.23
CA MET A 120 16.74 9.63 0.65
C MET A 120 16.57 9.85 2.15
N ILE A 121 15.75 10.85 2.49
CA ILE A 121 15.27 11.13 3.84
C ILE A 121 13.75 11.05 3.85
N ILE A 122 13.19 10.21 4.72
CA ILE A 122 11.75 9.97 4.82
C ILE A 122 11.23 10.55 6.14
N PHE A 123 10.20 11.39 6.07
CA PHE A 123 9.46 11.88 7.23
C PHE A 123 8.09 11.19 7.33
N ASP A 124 7.91 10.34 8.34
CA ASP A 124 6.67 9.57 8.57
C ASP A 124 6.05 9.89 9.94
N THR A 125 5.08 10.79 10.09
CA THR A 125 4.42 11.61 9.07
C THR A 125 4.73 13.10 9.25
N GLY A 126 4.61 13.88 8.19
CA GLY A 126 4.86 15.33 8.21
C GLY A 126 4.09 16.09 9.29
N SER A 127 2.93 15.60 9.75
CA SER A 127 2.20 16.19 10.90
C SER A 127 2.96 16.14 12.23
N ARG A 128 3.92 15.23 12.39
CA ARG A 128 4.79 15.14 13.57
C ARG A 128 5.99 16.08 13.48
N PHE A 129 6.44 16.36 12.26
CA PHE A 129 7.63 17.17 11.98
C PHE A 129 7.32 18.64 11.68
N ARG A 130 6.09 18.98 11.33
CA ARG A 130 5.68 20.35 11.02
C ARG A 130 5.03 21.01 12.24
N GLY A 131 5.46 22.24 12.57
CA GLY A 131 4.77 23.09 13.54
C GLY A 131 3.58 23.84 12.95
N GLY A 132 2.89 24.60 13.81
CA GLY A 132 1.76 25.43 13.41
C GLY A 132 0.47 24.65 13.13
N THR A 133 -0.40 25.24 12.32
CA THR A 133 -1.76 24.76 12.05
C THR A 133 -1.80 23.89 10.80
N GLU A 134 -2.58 22.80 10.81
CA GLU A 134 -2.62 21.84 9.70
C GLU A 134 -3.05 22.43 8.36
N ASN A 135 -3.96 23.41 8.39
CA ASN A 135 -4.53 24.03 7.20
C ASN A 135 -3.88 25.36 6.82
N SER A 136 -2.80 25.78 7.51
CA SER A 136 -2.09 27.03 7.18
C SER A 136 -1.19 26.81 5.97
N ALA A 137 -1.47 27.55 4.89
CA ALA A 137 -0.63 27.53 3.69
C ALA A 137 0.79 28.05 3.98
N GLU A 138 0.88 29.05 4.85
CA GLU A 138 2.12 29.67 5.29
C GLU A 138 3.00 28.66 6.06
N ASP A 139 2.42 27.97 7.05
CA ASP A 139 3.15 27.01 7.88
C ASP A 139 3.61 25.78 7.05
N ALA A 140 2.79 25.38 6.07
CA ALA A 140 3.14 24.31 5.14
C ALA A 140 4.23 24.72 4.16
N ALA A 141 4.17 25.93 3.59
CA ALA A 141 5.21 26.46 2.70
C ALA A 141 6.55 26.56 3.42
N PHE A 142 6.56 27.04 4.67
CA PHE A 142 7.77 27.12 5.47
C PHE A 142 8.35 25.74 5.82
N PHE A 143 7.51 24.76 6.15
CA PHE A 143 7.99 23.39 6.32
C PHE A 143 8.60 22.80 5.05
N ILE A 144 8.04 23.12 3.88
CA ILE A 144 8.60 22.70 2.60
C ILE A 144 9.92 23.41 2.33
N SER A 145 10.08 24.70 2.64
CA SER A 145 11.37 25.38 2.47
C SER A 145 12.46 24.77 3.37
N LEU A 146 12.12 24.33 4.59
CA LEU A 146 13.08 23.59 5.43
C LEU A 146 13.45 22.24 4.81
N CYS A 147 12.51 21.53 4.20
CA CYS A 147 12.81 20.31 3.45
C CYS A 147 13.72 20.60 2.24
N GLU A 148 13.47 21.68 1.51
CA GLU A 148 14.28 22.12 0.36
C GLU A 148 15.70 22.50 0.77
N GLN A 149 15.89 23.09 1.96
CA GLN A 149 17.21 23.34 2.52
C GLN A 149 17.97 22.02 2.74
N VAL A 150 17.33 21.03 3.36
CA VAL A 150 17.94 19.70 3.56
C VAL A 150 18.28 19.04 2.21
N VAL A 151 17.40 19.14 1.21
CA VAL A 151 17.69 18.66 -0.16
C VAL A 151 18.91 19.37 -0.74
N SER A 152 19.01 20.69 -0.58
CA SER A 152 20.14 21.48 -1.11
C SER A 152 21.46 21.17 -0.41
N GLU A 153 21.45 20.86 0.88
CA GLU A 153 22.66 20.57 1.66
C GLU A 153 23.16 19.13 1.48
N LYS A 154 22.23 18.17 1.32
CA LYS A 154 22.56 16.74 1.24
C LYS A 154 22.51 16.17 -0.17
N GLU A 155 21.98 16.92 -1.13
CA GLU A 155 21.64 16.44 -2.47
C GLU A 155 20.75 15.18 -2.45
N ALA A 156 20.02 15.00 -1.34
CA ALA A 156 19.18 13.84 -1.05
C ALA A 156 17.72 14.12 -1.37
N THR A 157 16.97 13.11 -1.79
CA THR A 157 15.51 13.23 -1.96
C THR A 157 14.82 13.26 -0.60
N VAL A 158 13.98 14.26 -0.35
CA VAL A 158 13.09 14.28 0.82
C VAL A 158 11.71 13.76 0.43
N LEU A 159 11.23 12.71 1.12
CA LEU A 159 9.90 12.15 0.97
C LEU A 159 9.09 12.32 2.26
N VAL A 160 7.94 12.99 2.16
CA VAL A 160 7.07 13.25 3.32
C VAL A 160 5.76 12.46 3.21
N ILE A 161 5.45 11.67 4.23
CA ILE A 161 4.16 11.00 4.35
C ILE A 161 3.16 11.96 5.00
N THR A 162 2.03 12.18 4.34
CA THR A 162 0.96 13.06 4.84
C THR A 162 -0.37 12.32 4.95
N HIS A 163 -1.10 12.61 6.01
CA HIS A 163 -2.49 12.18 6.17
C HIS A 163 -3.44 13.16 5.47
N SER A 164 -4.52 12.63 4.90
CA SER A 164 -5.56 13.45 4.26
C SER A 164 -6.94 13.08 4.79
N ASN A 165 -7.70 14.06 5.29
CA ASN A 165 -8.94 13.85 6.04
C ASN A 165 -10.21 13.63 5.19
N LYS A 166 -10.16 13.46 3.86
CA LYS A 166 -11.38 13.25 3.04
C LYS A 166 -11.32 12.05 2.08
N LEU A 167 -12.10 11.03 2.41
CA LEU A 167 -12.44 9.83 1.63
C LEU A 167 -13.52 10.11 0.55
N GLY A 168 -13.42 11.18 -0.25
CA GLY A 168 -14.50 11.49 -1.20
C GLY A 168 -14.14 12.52 -2.25
N GLY A 169 -13.83 12.07 -3.46
CA GLY A 169 -13.64 12.90 -4.64
C GLY A 169 -12.77 12.19 -5.68
N SER A 170 -13.35 11.85 -6.84
CA SER A 170 -12.60 11.47 -8.03
C SER A 170 -11.78 12.65 -8.54
N ASN A 171 -10.51 12.41 -8.90
CA ASN A 171 -9.57 13.30 -9.59
C ASN A 171 -9.36 14.71 -9.01
N GLN A 172 -8.12 14.99 -8.59
CA GLN A 172 -7.56 16.28 -8.12
C GLN A 172 -8.22 16.96 -6.90
N GLN A 173 -9.53 16.83 -6.67
CA GLN A 173 -10.23 17.53 -5.59
C GLN A 173 -10.20 16.84 -4.23
N SER A 174 -9.84 15.55 -4.16
CA SER A 174 -9.79 14.77 -2.91
C SER A 174 -8.56 15.04 -2.04
N VAL A 175 -7.58 15.81 -2.52
CA VAL A 175 -6.32 16.11 -1.81
C VAL A 175 -6.38 17.45 -1.07
N ARG A 176 -7.55 17.83 -0.53
CA ARG A 176 -7.70 19.12 0.16
C ARG A 176 -7.27 19.12 1.63
N GLY A 177 -7.14 17.95 2.28
CA GLY A 177 -6.70 17.86 3.68
C GLY A 177 -5.21 18.12 3.90
N SER A 178 -4.41 18.07 2.84
CA SER A 178 -2.98 18.44 2.84
C SER A 178 -2.69 19.45 1.73
N SER A 179 -3.69 20.24 1.29
CA SER A 179 -3.61 21.00 0.03
C SER A 179 -2.35 21.83 -0.04
N ALA A 180 -1.99 22.53 1.04
CA ALA A 180 -0.82 23.39 1.05
C ALA A 180 0.52 22.62 0.90
N ILE A 181 0.69 21.46 1.54
CA ILE A 181 1.91 20.65 1.36
C ILE A 181 1.95 20.08 -0.06
N VAL A 182 0.81 19.62 -0.57
CA VAL A 182 0.68 19.02 -1.90
C VAL A 182 0.89 20.04 -3.02
N ASP A 183 0.41 21.27 -2.82
CA ASP A 183 0.55 22.38 -3.76
C ASP A 183 2.03 22.80 -3.88
N ASN A 184 2.78 22.77 -2.77
CA ASN A 184 4.21 23.10 -2.74
C ASN A 184 5.13 21.93 -3.15
N ALA A 185 4.65 20.67 -3.15
CA ALA A 185 5.45 19.51 -3.57
C ALA A 185 5.58 19.40 -5.10
N ARG A 186 6.71 18.86 -5.60
CA ARG A 186 6.94 18.60 -7.04
C ARG A 186 6.43 17.25 -7.53
N PHE A 187 6.28 16.30 -6.61
CA PHE A 187 5.80 14.95 -6.89
C PHE A 187 4.90 14.49 -5.75
N VAL A 188 3.73 13.96 -6.08
CA VAL A 188 2.72 13.55 -5.10
C VAL A 188 2.10 12.23 -5.51
N MET A 189 2.29 11.22 -4.66
CA MET A 189 1.59 9.95 -4.73
C MET A 189 0.45 9.92 -3.71
N THR A 190 -0.69 9.35 -4.11
CA THR A 190 -1.84 9.12 -3.23
C THR A 190 -2.14 7.63 -3.14
N MET A 191 -2.50 7.21 -1.92
CA MET A 191 -2.93 5.85 -1.62
C MET A 191 -4.29 5.89 -0.93
N LYS A 192 -5.25 5.15 -1.48
CA LYS A 192 -6.61 5.12 -0.97
C LYS A 192 -7.14 3.69 -0.93
N PRO A 193 -7.64 3.19 0.22
CA PRO A 193 -8.35 1.93 0.25
C PRO A 193 -9.60 1.98 -0.62
N ASN A 194 -9.90 0.90 -1.31
CA ASN A 194 -11.14 0.76 -2.04
C ASN A 194 -12.31 0.72 -1.03
N ASN A 195 -13.41 1.38 -1.38
CA ASN A 195 -14.58 1.46 -0.51
C ASN A 195 -15.22 0.07 -0.28
N ASP A 196 -15.24 -0.78 -1.31
CA ASP A 196 -15.87 -2.11 -1.28
C ASP A 196 -14.92 -3.17 -0.71
N ASP A 197 -13.60 -2.98 -0.86
CA ASP A 197 -12.55 -3.89 -0.39
C ASP A 197 -11.39 -3.10 0.22
N GLN A 198 -11.37 -3.00 1.56
CA GLN A 198 -10.33 -2.26 2.27
C GLN A 198 -8.93 -2.89 2.17
N THR A 199 -8.80 -4.13 1.68
CA THR A 199 -7.50 -4.76 1.40
C THR A 199 -6.92 -4.30 0.07
N LEU A 200 -7.76 -3.85 -0.85
CA LEU A 200 -7.34 -3.28 -2.12
C LEU A 200 -7.03 -1.80 -1.96
N ILE A 201 -5.82 -1.40 -2.30
CA ILE A 201 -5.34 -0.03 -2.20
C ILE A 201 -5.11 0.52 -3.61
N GLU A 202 -5.83 1.57 -3.97
CA GLU A 202 -5.58 2.34 -5.19
C GLU A 202 -4.33 3.20 -5.01
N PHE A 203 -3.40 3.11 -5.97
CA PHE A 203 -2.18 3.89 -5.99
C PHE A 203 -2.17 4.83 -7.21
N ASN A 204 -1.97 6.12 -6.96
CA ASN A 204 -2.12 7.15 -7.98
C ASN A 204 -1.01 8.20 -7.86
N VAL A 205 -0.56 8.74 -8.98
CA VAL A 205 0.33 9.91 -9.04
C VAL A 205 -0.53 11.13 -9.29
N ALA A 206 -0.82 11.88 -8.22
CA ALA A 206 -1.67 13.06 -8.27
C ALA A 206 -0.95 14.29 -8.86
N LYS A 207 0.38 14.35 -8.70
CA LYS A 207 1.22 15.42 -9.25
C LYS A 207 2.58 14.87 -9.65
N ASN A 208 3.04 15.25 -10.83
CA ASN A 208 4.37 14.94 -11.33
C ASN A 208 4.75 16.01 -12.35
N ASN A 209 5.84 16.73 -12.10
CA ASN A 209 6.28 17.80 -12.98
C ASN A 209 6.97 17.29 -14.26
N TYR A 210 7.46 16.05 -14.26
CA TYR A 210 8.31 15.52 -15.33
C TYR A 210 7.73 14.28 -16.03
N GLY A 211 6.68 13.68 -15.47
CA GLY A 211 6.11 12.43 -15.98
C GLY A 211 4.59 12.39 -15.88
N LEU A 212 4.04 11.20 -16.14
CA LEU A 212 2.60 10.99 -16.16
C LEU A 212 1.99 11.08 -14.76
N THR A 213 0.74 11.52 -14.74
CA THR A 213 -0.13 11.51 -13.57
C THR A 213 -1.29 10.54 -13.79
N GLY A 214 -2.05 10.24 -12.74
CA GLY A 214 -3.19 9.33 -12.77
C GLY A 214 -2.93 8.01 -12.06
N ASN A 215 -3.88 7.09 -12.21
CA ASN A 215 -3.84 5.79 -11.55
C ASN A 215 -2.65 4.98 -12.09
N GLN A 216 -1.79 4.54 -11.19
CA GLN A 216 -0.59 3.76 -11.51
C GLN A 216 -0.76 2.27 -11.25
N GLY A 217 -1.89 1.87 -10.66
CA GLY A 217 -2.22 0.49 -10.35
C GLY A 217 -2.89 0.33 -9.00
N TYR A 218 -2.96 -0.93 -8.58
CA TYR A 218 -3.56 -1.33 -7.33
C TYR A 218 -2.58 -2.22 -6.58
N PHE A 219 -2.62 -2.11 -5.26
CA PHE A 219 -1.93 -3.03 -4.36
C PHE A 219 -2.95 -3.80 -3.54
N ARG A 220 -2.63 -5.03 -3.19
CA ARG A 220 -3.39 -5.80 -2.19
C ARG A 220 -2.59 -5.85 -0.89
N ARG A 221 -3.24 -5.48 0.21
CA ARG A 221 -2.71 -5.64 1.56
C ARG A 221 -2.92 -7.07 2.01
N LYS A 222 -1.82 -7.78 2.26
CA LYS A 222 -1.79 -9.14 2.79
C LYS A 222 -2.14 -9.12 4.29
N ASP A 223 -2.41 -10.30 4.84
CA ASP A 223 -2.78 -10.47 6.27
C ASP A 223 -1.65 -10.03 7.23
N ASP A 224 -0.40 -10.13 6.79
CA ASP A 224 0.77 -9.64 7.52
C ASP A 224 0.99 -8.11 7.39
N GLY A 225 0.11 -7.43 6.66
CA GLY A 225 0.16 -5.99 6.41
C GLY A 225 1.05 -5.57 5.24
N THR A 226 1.85 -6.46 4.66
CA THR A 226 2.67 -6.16 3.47
C THR A 226 1.79 -5.95 2.23
N LEU A 227 2.36 -5.37 1.18
CA LEU A 227 1.64 -5.07 -0.05
C LEU A 227 2.17 -5.93 -1.20
N GLU A 228 1.28 -6.31 -2.12
CA GLU A 228 1.63 -6.92 -3.41
C GLU A 228 0.97 -6.18 -4.56
N LEU A 229 1.58 -6.23 -5.75
CA LEU A 229 0.97 -5.74 -6.97
C LEU A 229 -0.26 -6.57 -7.32
N THR A 230 -1.33 -5.90 -7.73
CA THR A 230 -2.54 -6.53 -8.26
C THR A 230 -3.07 -5.72 -9.43
N ASP A 231 -3.76 -6.37 -10.37
CA ASP A 231 -4.36 -5.68 -11.51
C ASP A 231 -5.79 -5.16 -11.19
N GLN A 232 -6.33 -4.32 -12.08
CA GLN A 232 -7.72 -3.83 -11.97
C GLN A 232 -8.75 -4.96 -12.05
N ASN A 233 -8.43 -6.04 -12.76
CA ASN A 233 -9.35 -7.16 -12.89
C ASN A 233 -9.54 -7.83 -11.54
N ASP A 234 -8.49 -7.97 -10.74
CA ASP A 234 -8.56 -8.45 -9.38
C ASP A 234 -9.39 -7.56 -8.46
N ALA A 235 -9.39 -6.24 -8.67
CA ALA A 235 -10.31 -5.32 -7.99
C ALA A 235 -11.78 -5.59 -8.34
N GLN A 236 -12.06 -5.81 -9.63
CA GLN A 236 -13.40 -6.18 -10.10
C GLN A 236 -13.81 -7.56 -9.58
N LYS A 237 -12.88 -8.52 -9.51
CA LYS A 237 -13.09 -9.84 -8.91
C LYS A 237 -13.37 -9.75 -7.42
N THR A 238 -12.63 -8.95 -6.65
CA THR A 238 -12.94 -8.79 -5.23
C THR A 238 -14.31 -8.14 -5.05
N LYS A 239 -14.65 -7.12 -5.85
CA LYS A 239 -15.99 -6.52 -5.84
C LYS A 239 -17.07 -7.55 -6.18
N ALA A 240 -16.80 -8.45 -7.11
CA ALA A 240 -17.70 -9.55 -7.45
C ALA A 240 -17.87 -10.56 -6.31
N LEU A 241 -16.79 -10.90 -5.59
CA LEU A 241 -16.86 -11.74 -4.39
C LEU A 241 -17.58 -11.04 -3.23
N ALA A 242 -17.32 -9.76 -3.00
CA ALA A 242 -18.00 -8.97 -1.99
C ALA A 242 -19.51 -8.91 -2.21
N LYS A 243 -19.97 -8.91 -3.48
CA LYS A 243 -21.39 -9.05 -3.82
C LYS A 243 -21.97 -10.40 -3.40
N LEU A 244 -21.18 -11.49 -3.36
CA LEU A 244 -21.64 -12.78 -2.83
C LEU A 244 -21.86 -12.69 -1.31
N GLY A 245 -21.07 -11.86 -0.62
CA GLY A 245 -21.23 -11.56 0.80
C GLY A 245 -21.28 -12.82 1.67
N ILE A 246 -22.29 -12.91 2.53
CA ILE A 246 -22.49 -14.05 3.44
C ILE A 246 -22.81 -15.38 2.72
N HIS A 247 -23.15 -15.33 1.42
CA HIS A 247 -23.53 -16.50 0.65
C HIS A 247 -22.35 -17.20 0.00
N GLU A 248 -21.14 -16.65 0.08
CA GLU A 248 -19.99 -17.20 -0.62
C GLU A 248 -19.75 -18.69 -0.27
N GLN A 249 -19.69 -19.01 1.02
CA GLN A 249 -19.45 -20.37 1.49
C GLN A 249 -20.60 -21.32 1.15
N SER A 250 -21.85 -20.87 1.28
CA SER A 250 -23.03 -21.71 0.98
C SER A 250 -23.19 -21.97 -0.53
N ILE A 251 -22.70 -21.07 -1.39
CA ILE A 251 -22.61 -21.30 -2.84
C ILE A 251 -21.57 -22.39 -3.14
N ILE A 252 -20.37 -22.30 -2.53
CA ILE A 252 -19.31 -23.31 -2.71
C ILE A 252 -19.81 -24.70 -2.25
N ASP A 253 -20.48 -24.77 -1.10
CA ASP A 253 -20.98 -26.03 -0.56
C ASP A 253 -22.15 -26.60 -1.38
N HIS A 254 -22.99 -25.74 -1.96
CA HIS A 254 -24.03 -26.18 -2.89
C HIS A 254 -23.42 -26.79 -4.16
N ILE A 255 -22.39 -26.16 -4.73
CA ILE A 255 -21.67 -26.69 -5.90
C ILE A 255 -20.98 -28.02 -5.57
N ARG A 256 -20.40 -28.17 -4.37
CA ARG A 256 -19.88 -29.46 -3.87
C ARG A 256 -20.96 -30.54 -3.80
N SER A 257 -22.13 -30.20 -3.29
CA SER A 257 -23.26 -31.13 -3.18
C SER A 257 -23.72 -31.60 -4.55
N LEU A 258 -23.91 -30.67 -5.50
CA LEU A 258 -24.28 -30.98 -6.89
C LEU A 258 -23.25 -31.87 -7.58
N HIS A 259 -21.95 -31.58 -7.40
CA HIS A 259 -20.88 -32.40 -7.96
C HIS A 259 -20.86 -33.81 -7.35
N SER A 260 -20.97 -33.93 -6.03
CA SER A 260 -21.02 -35.22 -5.32
C SER A 260 -22.24 -36.06 -5.70
N ALA A 261 -23.36 -35.42 -6.02
CA ALA A 261 -24.58 -36.07 -6.50
C ALA A 261 -24.53 -36.47 -7.99
N GLY A 262 -23.41 -36.25 -8.68
CA GLY A 262 -23.27 -36.57 -10.11
C GLY A 262 -24.01 -35.61 -11.05
N ALA A 263 -24.41 -34.43 -10.55
CA ALA A 263 -25.12 -33.40 -11.31
C ALA A 263 -24.28 -32.10 -11.40
N PRO A 264 -23.06 -32.14 -11.98
CA PRO A 264 -22.23 -30.94 -12.09
C PRO A 264 -22.88 -29.88 -12.98
N ILE A 265 -22.64 -28.61 -12.66
CA ILE A 265 -23.37 -27.49 -13.25
C ILE A 265 -22.41 -26.44 -13.82
N SER A 266 -22.81 -25.77 -14.91
CA SER A 266 -22.05 -24.67 -15.48
C SER A 266 -22.26 -23.37 -14.70
N ILE A 267 -21.33 -22.41 -14.83
CA ILE A 267 -21.51 -21.06 -14.26
C ILE A 267 -22.83 -20.43 -14.73
N ARG A 268 -23.12 -20.56 -16.03
CA ARG A 268 -24.32 -19.98 -16.65
C ARG A 268 -25.59 -20.57 -16.05
N ASP A 269 -25.65 -21.90 -15.94
CA ASP A 269 -26.85 -22.57 -15.44
C ASP A 269 -27.02 -22.34 -13.94
N PHE A 270 -25.93 -22.30 -13.16
CA PHE A 270 -26.01 -21.97 -11.74
C PHE A 270 -26.55 -20.55 -11.54
N ALA A 271 -25.97 -19.55 -12.21
CA ALA A 271 -26.41 -18.17 -12.09
C ALA A 271 -27.89 -18.00 -12.49
N ARG A 272 -28.33 -18.66 -13.56
CA ARG A 272 -29.73 -18.63 -14.02
C ARG A 272 -30.68 -19.32 -13.04
N ASN A 273 -30.29 -20.46 -12.48
CA ASN A 273 -31.18 -21.28 -11.65
C ASN A 273 -31.31 -20.77 -10.21
N TYR A 274 -30.31 -20.04 -9.70
CA TYR A 274 -30.24 -19.65 -8.28
C TYR A 274 -30.20 -18.14 -8.04
N SER A 275 -30.51 -17.31 -9.05
CA SER A 275 -30.62 -15.85 -8.92
C SER A 275 -32.06 -15.35 -8.74
N GLY A 276 -32.21 -14.14 -8.21
CA GLY A 276 -33.48 -13.42 -8.05
C GLY A 276 -33.93 -13.25 -6.60
N THR A 277 -34.84 -12.31 -6.38
CA THR A 277 -35.29 -11.82 -5.04
C THR A 277 -36.13 -12.79 -4.21
N LYS A 278 -36.25 -14.04 -4.67
CA LYS A 278 -36.89 -15.18 -3.97
C LYS A 278 -36.12 -16.48 -4.13
N ALA A 279 -34.93 -16.44 -4.73
CA ALA A 279 -34.05 -17.59 -4.89
C ALA A 279 -33.12 -17.73 -3.68
N SER A 280 -32.35 -18.83 -3.64
CA SER A 280 -31.56 -19.26 -2.48
C SER A 280 -30.57 -18.23 -1.91
N TYR A 281 -30.20 -17.20 -2.67
CA TYR A 281 -29.13 -16.25 -2.30
C TYR A 281 -29.52 -14.77 -2.40
N ASP A 282 -30.72 -14.42 -2.87
CA ASP A 282 -31.15 -13.01 -3.08
C ASP A 282 -30.16 -12.15 -3.90
N LEU A 283 -29.50 -12.77 -4.90
CA LEU A 283 -28.52 -12.12 -5.77
C LEU A 283 -29.03 -12.04 -7.21
N SER A 284 -28.66 -10.97 -7.93
CA SER A 284 -28.94 -10.88 -9.37
C SER A 284 -28.14 -11.93 -10.16
N GLU A 285 -28.64 -12.32 -11.34
CA GLU A 285 -27.96 -13.28 -12.21
C GLU A 285 -26.54 -12.82 -12.54
N ASN A 286 -26.35 -11.52 -12.82
CA ASN A 286 -25.04 -10.99 -13.12
C ASN A 286 -24.11 -11.00 -11.90
N ALA A 287 -24.62 -10.69 -10.69
CA ALA A 287 -23.82 -10.75 -9.47
C ALA A 287 -23.33 -12.18 -9.18
N LEU A 288 -24.22 -13.17 -9.32
CA LEU A 288 -23.85 -14.59 -9.19
C LEU A 288 -22.84 -15.02 -10.25
N ARG A 289 -23.04 -14.62 -11.51
CA ARG A 289 -22.12 -14.97 -12.61
C ARG A 289 -20.72 -14.40 -12.39
N GLU A 290 -20.61 -13.12 -12.05
CA GLU A 290 -19.34 -12.45 -11.76
C GLU A 290 -18.67 -13.08 -10.53
N GLY A 291 -19.42 -13.34 -9.46
CA GLY A 291 -18.88 -13.95 -8.24
C GLY A 291 -18.38 -15.39 -8.46
N LEU A 292 -19.10 -16.21 -9.24
CA LEU A 292 -18.65 -17.57 -9.59
C LEU A 292 -17.36 -17.57 -10.43
N LEU A 293 -17.21 -16.62 -11.36
CA LEU A 293 -15.97 -16.44 -12.11
C LEU A 293 -14.83 -16.04 -11.17
N ALA A 294 -15.08 -15.11 -10.24
CA ALA A 294 -14.08 -14.71 -9.25
C ALA A 294 -13.68 -15.85 -8.30
N LEU A 295 -14.62 -16.73 -7.91
CA LEU A 295 -14.30 -17.93 -7.12
C LEU A 295 -13.40 -18.91 -7.87
N VAL A 296 -13.57 -19.04 -9.19
CA VAL A 296 -12.69 -19.87 -10.03
C VAL A 296 -11.31 -19.24 -10.14
N ASP A 297 -11.24 -17.96 -10.44
CA ASP A 297 -9.98 -17.24 -10.63
C ASP A 297 -9.14 -17.20 -9.34
N MET A 298 -9.78 -17.10 -8.18
CA MET A 298 -9.14 -17.14 -6.85
C MET A 298 -8.84 -18.56 -6.37
N GLY A 299 -9.07 -19.58 -7.21
CA GLY A 299 -8.78 -20.98 -6.89
C GLY A 299 -9.62 -21.54 -5.74
N ARG A 300 -10.80 -20.97 -5.46
CA ARG A 300 -11.79 -21.51 -4.50
C ARG A 300 -12.72 -22.53 -5.16
N LEU A 301 -12.90 -22.41 -6.47
CA LEU A 301 -13.53 -23.40 -7.36
C LEU A 301 -12.61 -23.64 -8.56
N THR A 302 -12.88 -24.70 -9.32
CA THR A 302 -12.20 -24.96 -10.60
C THR A 302 -13.21 -25.21 -11.71
N LYS A 303 -12.74 -25.17 -12.95
CA LYS A 303 -13.54 -25.54 -14.12
C LYS A 303 -12.99 -26.82 -14.73
N GLN A 304 -13.89 -27.71 -15.14
CA GLN A 304 -13.55 -28.91 -15.90
C GLN A 304 -14.39 -28.96 -17.17
N LYS A 305 -13.78 -29.39 -18.29
CA LYS A 305 -14.52 -29.64 -19.52
C LYS A 305 -15.37 -30.91 -19.37
N SER A 306 -16.66 -30.78 -19.66
CA SER A 306 -17.62 -31.88 -19.83
C SER A 306 -18.31 -31.70 -21.19
N GLY A 307 -17.85 -32.46 -22.19
CA GLY A 307 -18.25 -32.29 -23.58
C GLY A 307 -17.86 -30.91 -24.13
N ARG A 308 -18.86 -30.12 -24.58
CA ARG A 308 -18.68 -28.75 -25.12
C ARG A 308 -18.80 -27.64 -24.07
N THR A 309 -19.07 -28.00 -22.81
CA THR A 309 -19.35 -27.07 -21.71
C THR A 309 -18.32 -27.18 -20.60
N GLU A 310 -18.06 -26.06 -19.92
CA GLU A 310 -17.27 -26.04 -18.69
C GLU A 310 -18.19 -26.07 -17.48
N ILE A 311 -17.97 -27.05 -16.61
CA ILE A 311 -18.70 -27.24 -15.35
C ILE A 311 -17.83 -26.82 -14.18
N LEU A 312 -18.48 -26.33 -13.12
CA LEU A 312 -17.84 -26.01 -11.85
C LEU A 312 -17.52 -27.29 -11.10
N VAL A 313 -16.29 -27.36 -10.59
CA VAL A 313 -15.78 -28.50 -9.82
C VAL A 313 -15.15 -27.98 -8.52
N PRO A 314 -15.43 -28.61 -7.37
CA PRO A 314 -14.80 -28.24 -6.10
C PRO A 314 -13.29 -28.43 -6.14
N VAL A 315 -12.55 -27.56 -5.44
CA VAL A 315 -11.12 -27.76 -5.23
C VAL A 315 -10.94 -28.93 -4.26
N VAL A 316 -10.29 -30.00 -4.72
CA VAL A 316 -9.91 -31.14 -3.87
C VAL A 316 -8.71 -30.68 -3.04
N GLN A 317 -8.90 -30.40 -1.76
CA GLN A 317 -7.77 -30.27 -0.84
C GLN A 317 -7.11 -31.64 -0.71
N VAL A 318 -5.95 -31.81 -1.35
CA VAL A 318 -5.07 -32.93 -1.04
C VAL A 318 -4.61 -32.71 0.40
N LYS A 319 -5.18 -33.46 1.35
CA LYS A 319 -4.61 -33.54 2.71
C LYS A 319 -3.16 -34.01 2.54
N LYS A 320 -2.20 -33.13 2.83
CA LYS A 320 -0.84 -33.56 3.18
C LYS A 320 -0.86 -34.19 4.56
#